data_AF-A0A0W1ADT0-F1
#
_entry.id   AF-A0A0W1ADT0-F1
#
_cell.length_a   1.000
_cell.length_b   1.000
_cell.length_c   1.000
_cell.angle_alpha   90.00
_cell.angle_beta   90.00
_cell.angle_gamma   90.00
#
_symmetry.space_group_name_H-M   'P 1'
#
loop_
_entity.id
_entity.type
_entity.pdbx_description
1 polymer ?
#
loop_
_entity_poly.entity_id
_entity_poly.type
_entity_poly.pdbx_seq_one_letter_code
_entity_poly.pdbx_strand_id
1 'polypeptide(L)'
;MNSLKIRSILFSLALLFPGFGLADTHRDSVTKQEVNGTFTMHFPDPYKDEANTLTVKALGGGKINVSFELIYPYKVNGELLANTGELSGVAKIEGDTAVYQSSEFGECTITITFVKPGMLTVKQDGSDADCGFGHNVTADGTYYK
;
A
#
# COMPACT_ATOMS: atom_id res chain seq x y z
N MET A 1 -67.98 30.73 20.29
CA MET A 1 -67.43 29.59 19.54
C MET A 1 -66.39 30.09 18.56
N ASN A 2 -65.12 30.19 19.00
CA ASN A 2 -63.98 30.49 18.12
C ASN A 2 -62.95 29.38 18.29
N SER A 3 -62.67 28.69 17.18
CA SER A 3 -61.82 27.50 17.10
C SER A 3 -60.33 27.86 17.10
N LEU A 4 -59.59 27.32 18.06
CA LEU A 4 -58.13 27.39 18.16
C LEU A 4 -57.50 26.41 17.15
N LYS A 5 -56.93 26.90 16.05
CA LYS A 5 -56.16 26.08 15.09
C LYS A 5 -54.69 26.05 15.52
N ILE A 6 -54.27 24.93 16.09
CA ILE A 6 -52.87 24.62 16.39
C ILE A 6 -52.20 24.28 15.05
N ARG A 7 -51.26 25.13 14.60
CA ARG A 7 -50.38 24.83 13.46
C ARG A 7 -49.17 24.04 13.95
N SER A 8 -49.12 22.76 13.61
CA SER A 8 -47.96 21.89 13.82
C SER A 8 -46.77 22.39 12.99
N ILE A 9 -45.73 22.87 13.65
CA ILE A 9 -44.44 23.20 13.02
C ILE A 9 -43.58 21.94 13.06
N LEU A 10 -43.37 21.34 11.89
CA LEU A 10 -42.40 20.25 11.68
C LEU A 10 -40.99 20.83 11.83
N PHE A 11 -40.30 20.47 12.91
CA PHE A 11 -38.85 20.68 13.05
C PHE A 11 -38.12 19.57 12.29
N SER A 12 -37.66 19.86 11.07
CA SER A 12 -36.74 18.99 10.34
C SER A 12 -35.34 19.11 10.96
N LEU A 13 -34.93 18.09 11.71
CA LEU A 13 -33.59 17.95 12.26
C LEU A 13 -32.64 17.52 11.12
N ALA A 14 -31.92 18.47 10.54
CA ALA A 14 -30.85 18.16 9.59
C ALA A 14 -29.65 17.57 10.36
N LEU A 15 -29.46 16.24 10.25
CA LEU A 15 -28.26 15.55 10.70
C LEU A 15 -27.08 15.99 9.81
N LEU A 16 -26.29 16.93 10.30
CA LEU A 16 -24.96 17.20 9.78
C LEU A 16 -24.08 16.00 10.14
N PHE A 17 -23.91 15.06 9.22
CA PHE A 17 -22.82 14.10 9.31
C PHE A 17 -21.53 14.87 9.04
N PRO A 18 -20.61 15.03 10.00
CA PRO A 18 -19.25 15.41 9.65
C PRO A 18 -18.71 14.27 8.79
N GLY A 19 -18.45 14.56 7.52
CA GLY A 19 -17.69 13.65 6.67
C GLY A 19 -16.36 13.42 7.36
N PHE A 20 -16.19 12.24 7.96
CA PHE A 20 -14.88 11.74 8.35
C PHE A 20 -14.11 11.48 7.05
N GLY A 21 -13.52 12.54 6.51
CA GLY A 21 -12.44 12.39 5.56
C GLY A 21 -11.31 11.68 6.30
N LEU A 22 -10.96 10.48 5.84
CA LEU A 22 -9.70 9.85 6.23
C LEU A 22 -8.59 10.76 5.71
N ALA A 23 -8.10 11.65 6.56
CA ALA A 23 -6.90 12.41 6.26
C ALA A 23 -5.74 11.41 6.28
N ASP A 24 -5.16 11.16 5.11
CA ASP A 24 -3.92 10.40 4.98
C ASP A 24 -2.87 11.12 5.84
N THR A 25 -2.49 10.49 6.95
CA THR A 25 -1.72 11.18 8.00
C THR A 25 -0.24 11.11 7.62
N HIS A 26 0.15 11.91 6.63
CA HIS A 26 1.55 12.03 6.23
C HIS A 26 2.41 12.50 7.40
N ARG A 27 3.58 11.89 7.56
CA ARG A 27 4.57 12.23 8.57
C ARG A 27 5.74 12.99 7.96
N ASP A 28 6.22 14.00 8.67
CA ASP A 28 7.31 14.87 8.21
C ASP A 28 8.65 14.14 8.01
N SER A 29 8.85 13.01 8.70
CA SER A 29 10.04 12.16 8.52
C SER A 29 9.86 10.77 9.13
N VAL A 30 10.70 9.83 8.69
CA VAL A 30 10.89 8.50 9.29
C VAL A 30 12.34 8.26 9.68
N THR A 31 12.55 7.47 10.73
CA THR A 31 13.90 7.16 11.21
C THR A 31 14.56 6.06 10.37
N LYS A 32 15.89 6.01 10.38
CA LYS A 32 16.65 4.92 9.75
C LYS A 32 16.27 3.54 10.32
N GLN A 33 16.02 3.45 11.62
CA GLN A 33 15.64 2.21 12.31
C GLN A 33 14.26 1.72 11.86
N GLU A 34 13.34 2.65 11.64
CA GLU A 34 12.02 2.35 11.12
C GLU A 34 12.10 1.81 9.70
N VAL A 35 12.81 2.54 8.82
CA VAL A 35 12.96 2.22 7.40
C VAL A 35 13.74 0.92 7.15
N ASN A 36 14.83 0.66 7.88
CA ASN A 36 15.67 -0.50 7.62
C ASN A 36 15.02 -1.81 8.06
N GLY A 37 14.85 -2.77 7.14
CA GLY A 37 14.45 -4.13 7.49
C GLY A 37 13.79 -4.87 6.34
N THR A 38 13.32 -6.07 6.63
CA THR A 38 12.47 -6.85 5.74
C THR A 38 11.03 -6.70 6.20
N PHE A 39 10.13 -6.44 5.27
CA PHE A 39 8.71 -6.34 5.47
C PHE A 39 8.04 -7.42 4.62
N THR A 40 7.05 -8.10 5.18
CA THR A 40 6.40 -9.26 4.59
C THR A 40 4.91 -8.99 4.44
N MET A 41 4.36 -9.37 3.29
CA MET A 41 2.92 -9.40 3.04
C MET A 41 2.49 -10.85 2.82
N HIS A 42 1.81 -11.42 3.82
CA HIS A 42 1.19 -12.74 3.67
C HIS A 42 -0.06 -12.65 2.82
N PHE A 43 -0.28 -13.66 1.97
CA PHE A 43 -1.53 -13.77 1.21
C PHE A 43 -2.68 -14.17 2.14
N PRO A 44 -3.94 -13.89 1.76
CA PRO A 44 -5.09 -14.48 2.45
C PRO A 44 -5.20 -15.98 2.15
N ASP A 45 -6.13 -16.67 2.82
CA ASP A 45 -6.54 -18.01 2.42
C ASP A 45 -6.94 -18.02 0.91
N PRO A 46 -6.57 -19.07 0.15
CA PRO A 46 -5.98 -20.33 0.60
C PRO A 46 -4.44 -20.36 0.62
N TYR A 47 -3.76 -19.21 0.50
CA TYR A 47 -2.30 -19.12 0.33
C TYR A 47 -1.60 -18.45 1.53
N LYS A 48 -2.19 -18.50 2.73
CA LYS A 48 -1.69 -17.79 3.91
C LYS A 48 -0.24 -18.08 4.34
N ASP A 49 0.28 -19.24 3.95
CA ASP A 49 1.65 -19.65 4.27
C ASP A 49 2.66 -19.09 3.25
N GLU A 50 2.18 -18.51 2.16
CA GLU A 50 2.95 -17.81 1.12
C GLU A 50 3.03 -16.31 1.43
N ALA A 51 4.06 -15.65 0.93
CA ALA A 51 4.24 -14.21 1.13
C ALA A 51 5.10 -13.52 0.08
N ASN A 52 4.87 -12.22 -0.08
CA ASN A 52 5.79 -11.30 -0.75
C ASN A 52 6.70 -10.65 0.27
N THR A 53 7.94 -10.33 -0.12
CA THR A 53 8.88 -9.63 0.74
C THR A 53 9.41 -8.35 0.10
N LEU A 54 9.60 -7.34 0.94
CA LEU A 54 10.27 -6.08 0.62
C LEU A 54 11.39 -5.87 1.64
N THR A 55 12.63 -5.87 1.18
CA THR A 55 13.79 -5.47 1.97
C THR A 55 14.13 -4.02 1.67
N VAL A 56 14.26 -3.21 2.73
CA VAL A 56 14.60 -1.80 2.64
C VAL A 56 15.89 -1.50 3.40
N LYS A 57 16.78 -0.73 2.75
CA LYS A 57 18.04 -0.26 3.35
C LYS A 57 18.24 1.23 3.10
N ALA A 58 18.20 2.03 4.15
CA ALA A 58 18.54 3.44 4.11
C ALA A 58 19.99 3.66 3.69
N LEU A 59 20.17 4.53 2.69
CA LEU A 59 21.47 4.91 2.13
C LEU A 59 21.95 6.28 2.66
N GLY A 60 21.06 7.04 3.31
CA GLY A 60 21.29 8.43 3.67
C GLY A 60 20.96 9.40 2.53
N GLY A 61 20.93 10.69 2.83
CA GLY A 61 20.67 11.74 1.84
C GLY A 61 19.31 11.62 1.12
N GLY A 62 18.25 11.21 1.84
CA GLY A 62 16.91 11.06 1.25
C GLY A 62 16.79 9.88 0.28
N LYS A 63 17.59 8.82 0.46
CA LYS A 63 17.57 7.63 -0.41
C LYS A 63 17.49 6.34 0.38
N ILE A 64 16.78 5.38 -0.19
CA ILE A 64 16.72 3.99 0.27
C ILE A 64 16.99 3.06 -0.91
N ASN A 65 17.62 1.92 -0.66
CA ASN A 65 17.56 0.79 -1.58
C ASN A 65 16.35 -0.06 -1.20
N VAL A 66 15.61 -0.49 -2.21
CA VAL A 66 14.46 -1.40 -2.10
C VAL A 66 14.79 -2.67 -2.88
N SER A 67 14.36 -3.81 -2.36
CA SER A 67 14.49 -5.11 -3.01
C SER A 67 13.22 -5.91 -2.74
N PHE A 68 12.48 -6.20 -3.80
CA PHE A 68 11.26 -6.99 -3.77
C PHE A 68 11.56 -8.41 -4.26
N GLU A 69 11.04 -9.39 -3.52
CA GLU A 69 10.89 -10.77 -3.95
C GLU A 69 9.40 -11.09 -3.86
N LEU A 70 8.75 -11.19 -5.01
CA LEU A 70 7.30 -11.27 -5.13
C LEU A 70 6.90 -12.58 -5.77
N ILE A 71 5.72 -13.05 -5.37
CA ILE A 71 5.08 -14.21 -5.93
C ILE A 71 3.62 -13.93 -6.26
N TYR A 72 3.06 -14.73 -7.15
CA TYR A 72 1.63 -14.88 -7.34
C TYR A 72 1.30 -16.37 -7.20
N PRO A 73 0.83 -16.83 -6.03
CA PRO A 73 0.55 -18.23 -5.79
C PRO A 73 -0.76 -18.66 -6.46
N TYR A 74 -0.76 -19.86 -7.04
CA TYR A 74 -1.94 -20.48 -7.66
C TYR A 74 -1.89 -21.99 -7.55
N LYS A 75 -3.03 -22.66 -7.84
CA LYS A 75 -3.10 -24.13 -7.86
C LYS A 75 -3.39 -24.67 -9.25
N VAL A 76 -2.70 -25.73 -9.62
CA VAL A 76 -2.98 -26.54 -10.81
C VAL A 76 -3.12 -27.99 -10.35
N ASN A 77 -4.27 -28.61 -10.62
CA ASN A 77 -4.56 -29.98 -10.20
C ASN A 77 -4.35 -30.25 -8.69
N GLY A 78 -4.55 -29.23 -7.85
CA GLY A 78 -4.38 -29.31 -6.39
C GLY A 78 -2.95 -29.06 -5.89
N GLU A 79 -1.97 -28.99 -6.78
CA GLU A 79 -0.58 -28.64 -6.45
C GLU A 79 -0.39 -27.13 -6.39
N LEU A 80 0.33 -26.66 -5.38
CA LEU A 80 0.67 -25.25 -5.20
C LEU A 80 1.87 -24.89 -6.09
N LEU A 81 1.71 -23.84 -6.88
CA LEU A 81 2.71 -23.25 -7.75
C LEU A 81 2.72 -21.73 -7.54
N ALA A 82 3.74 -21.06 -8.04
CA ALA A 82 3.80 -19.61 -8.03
C ALA A 82 4.51 -19.07 -9.27
N ASN A 83 4.00 -17.95 -9.79
CA ASN A 83 4.81 -17.08 -10.64
C ASN A 83 5.65 -16.20 -9.72
N THR A 84 6.83 -15.80 -10.16
CA THR A 84 7.77 -15.02 -9.35
C THR A 84 8.19 -13.76 -10.10
N GLY A 85 8.46 -12.69 -9.36
CA GLY A 85 8.97 -11.44 -9.91
C GLY A 85 9.87 -10.74 -8.90
N GLU A 86 10.91 -10.08 -9.39
CA GLU A 86 11.90 -9.40 -8.55
C GLU A 86 12.11 -7.97 -9.04
N LEU A 87 12.38 -7.06 -8.11
CA LEU A 87 12.77 -5.69 -8.43
C LEU A 87 13.73 -5.17 -7.37
N SER A 88 14.87 -4.65 -7.79
CA SER A 88 15.80 -3.96 -6.90
C SER A 88 16.18 -2.59 -7.45
N GLY A 89 16.27 -1.60 -6.58
CA GLY A 89 16.55 -0.24 -7.02
C GLY A 89 16.74 0.75 -5.90
N VAL A 90 17.03 1.99 -6.29
CA VAL A 90 17.14 3.13 -5.35
C VAL A 90 15.89 3.97 -5.47
N ALA A 91 15.17 4.11 -4.36
CA ALA A 91 14.04 5.03 -4.24
C ALA A 91 14.48 6.32 -3.54
N LYS A 92 13.89 7.44 -3.95
CA LYS A 92 13.98 8.69 -3.17
C LYS A 92 12.93 8.64 -2.08
N ILE A 93 13.28 9.09 -0.88
CA ILE A 93 12.36 9.17 0.25
C ILE A 93 12.26 10.61 0.76
N GLU A 94 11.03 11.09 0.90
CA GLU A 94 10.69 12.40 1.46
C GLU A 94 9.55 12.20 2.46
N GLY A 95 9.71 12.75 3.68
CA GLY A 95 8.78 12.45 4.77
C GLY A 95 8.76 10.97 5.11
N ASP A 96 7.58 10.36 4.94
CA ASP A 96 7.31 8.94 5.12
C ASP A 96 7.07 8.19 3.81
N THR A 97 7.31 8.82 2.67
CA THR A 97 6.97 8.26 1.37
C THR A 97 8.22 8.12 0.53
N ALA A 98 8.47 6.90 0.05
CA ALA A 98 9.52 6.60 -0.90
C ALA A 98 8.94 6.27 -2.27
N VAL A 99 9.57 6.78 -3.33
CA VAL A 99 9.15 6.57 -4.71
C VAL A 99 10.31 6.00 -5.51
N TYR A 100 10.08 4.82 -6.09
CA TYR A 100 10.90 4.20 -7.12
C TYR A 100 10.21 4.35 -8.47
N GLN A 101 10.98 4.63 -9.52
CA GLN A 101 10.48 4.74 -10.89
C GLN A 101 11.44 4.03 -11.84
N SER A 102 10.87 3.35 -12.84
CA SER A 102 11.60 2.73 -13.94
C SER A 102 10.79 2.82 -15.23
N SER A 103 11.49 2.82 -16.36
CA SER A 103 10.93 2.74 -17.73
C SER A 103 11.53 1.57 -18.51
N GLU A 104 12.17 0.61 -17.83
CA GLU A 104 12.92 -0.49 -18.47
C GLU A 104 12.01 -1.42 -19.31
N PHE A 105 10.85 -1.80 -18.78
CA PHE A 105 9.88 -2.67 -19.44
C PHE A 105 8.56 -1.95 -19.79
N GLY A 106 8.38 -0.75 -19.23
CA GLY A 106 7.21 0.09 -19.32
C GLY A 106 7.27 1.13 -18.21
N GLU A 107 6.37 2.11 -18.21
CA GLU A 107 6.32 3.10 -17.13
C GLU A 107 5.82 2.44 -15.85
N CYS A 108 6.73 2.28 -14.87
CA CYS A 108 6.44 1.69 -13.58
C CYS A 108 6.82 2.65 -12.46
N THR A 109 5.88 2.90 -11.55
CA THR A 109 6.12 3.63 -10.30
C THR A 109 5.72 2.77 -9.11
N ILE A 110 6.64 2.61 -8.15
CA ILE A 110 6.37 1.98 -6.87
C ILE A 110 6.41 3.07 -5.79
N THR A 111 5.28 3.30 -5.14
CA THR A 111 5.14 4.22 -4.01
C THR A 111 5.07 3.41 -2.72
N ILE A 112 5.97 3.67 -1.79
CA ILE A 112 6.08 2.99 -0.51
C ILE A 112 5.80 4.03 0.59
N THR A 113 4.71 3.86 1.32
CA THR A 113 4.34 4.76 2.41
C THR A 113 4.55 4.05 3.74
N PHE A 114 5.51 4.54 4.54
CA PHE A 114 5.69 4.07 5.90
C PHE A 114 4.54 4.64 6.75
N VAL A 115 3.55 3.82 7.10
CA VAL A 115 2.36 4.29 7.80
C VAL A 115 2.63 4.50 9.29
N LYS A 116 3.37 3.56 9.90
CA LYS A 116 3.81 3.60 11.30
C LYS A 116 4.99 2.64 11.49
N PRO A 117 5.70 2.67 12.64
CA PRO A 117 6.78 1.73 12.89
C PRO A 117 6.34 0.28 12.69
N GLY A 118 7.05 -0.43 11.78
CA GLY A 118 6.80 -1.83 11.45
C GLY A 118 5.66 -2.10 10.46
N MET A 119 5.05 -1.06 9.86
CA MET A 119 3.99 -1.23 8.86
C MET A 119 4.15 -0.21 7.74
N LEU A 120 4.10 -0.69 6.50
CA LEU A 120 4.09 0.16 5.31
C LEU A 120 3.04 -0.33 4.31
N THR A 121 2.64 0.55 3.41
CA THR A 121 1.86 0.21 2.23
C THR A 121 2.69 0.41 0.98
N VAL A 122 2.46 -0.43 -0.02
CA VAL A 122 3.06 -0.33 -1.35
C VAL A 122 1.92 -0.16 -2.35
N LYS A 123 2.07 0.81 -3.23
CA LYS A 123 1.22 1.02 -4.39
C LYS A 123 2.05 0.92 -5.66
N GLN A 124 1.58 0.13 -6.61
CA GLN A 124 2.13 0.03 -7.95
C GLN A 124 1.26 0.82 -8.92
N ASP A 125 1.89 1.70 -9.70
CA ASP A 125 1.29 2.32 -10.89
C ASP A 125 2.05 1.80 -12.12
N GLY A 126 1.33 1.11 -13.00
CA GLY A 126 1.89 0.28 -14.08
C GLY A 126 1.40 -1.17 -13.98
N SER A 127 1.27 -1.87 -15.11
CA SER A 127 0.92 -3.29 -15.10
C SER A 127 2.04 -4.15 -14.50
N ASP A 128 1.73 -5.41 -14.20
CA ASP A 128 2.74 -6.42 -13.86
C ASP A 128 3.86 -6.49 -14.91
N ALA A 129 3.53 -6.39 -16.20
CA ALA A 129 4.49 -6.37 -17.30
C ALA A 129 5.29 -5.06 -17.38
N ASP A 130 4.64 -3.90 -17.17
CA ASP A 130 5.34 -2.59 -17.17
C ASP A 130 6.41 -2.52 -16.07
N CYS A 131 6.13 -3.16 -14.94
CA CYS A 131 7.07 -3.27 -13.81
C CYS A 131 8.06 -4.45 -13.93
N GLY A 132 8.03 -5.20 -15.03
CA GLY A 132 8.96 -6.33 -15.27
C GLY A 132 8.67 -7.59 -14.47
N PHE A 133 7.55 -7.66 -13.75
CA PHE A 133 7.15 -8.83 -12.95
C PHE A 133 6.44 -9.90 -13.80
N GLY A 134 5.45 -9.46 -14.58
CA GLY A 134 4.60 -10.30 -15.42
C GLY A 134 3.74 -11.31 -14.65
N HIS A 135 2.89 -12.02 -15.40
CA HIS A 135 2.11 -13.18 -14.93
C HIS A 135 1.35 -12.98 -13.59
N ASN A 136 0.72 -11.82 -13.43
CA ASN A 136 -0.05 -11.36 -12.26
C ASN A 136 0.76 -11.11 -10.99
N VAL A 137 2.08 -11.02 -11.09
CA VAL A 137 2.92 -10.67 -9.94
C VAL A 137 2.91 -9.14 -9.80
N THR A 138 2.46 -8.65 -8.64
CA THR A 138 2.33 -7.21 -8.34
C THR A 138 2.87 -6.89 -6.96
N ALA A 139 3.41 -5.67 -6.78
CA ALA A 139 3.97 -5.24 -5.51
C ALA A 139 2.92 -4.68 -4.52
N ASP A 140 1.71 -4.37 -4.97
CA ASP A 140 0.65 -3.74 -4.15
C ASP A 140 0.36 -4.49 -2.85
N GLY A 141 0.15 -3.72 -1.78
CA GLY A 141 -0.43 -4.22 -0.55
C GLY A 141 0.18 -3.62 0.71
N THR A 142 -0.14 -4.23 1.85
CA THR A 142 0.33 -3.79 3.16
C THR A 142 1.34 -4.79 3.68
N TYR A 143 2.54 -4.31 4.01
CA TYR A 143 3.63 -5.14 4.49
C TYR A 143 3.94 -4.83 5.95
N TYR A 144 4.33 -5.86 6.67
CA TYR A 144 4.64 -5.81 8.10
C TYR A 144 6.06 -6.28 8.34
N LYS A 145 6.78 -5.57 9.21
CA LYS A 145 8.14 -5.89 9.60
C LYS A 145 8.20 -7.02 10.61
#